data_AF-A0A2E5STD9-F1
#
_entry.id   AF-A0A2E5STD9-F1
#
_cell.length_a   1.000
_cell.length_b   1.000
_cell.length_c   1.000
_cell.angle_alpha   90.00
_cell.angle_beta   90.00
_cell.angle_gamma   90.00
#
_symmetry.space_group_name_H-M   'P 1'
#
loop_
_entity.id
_entity.type
_entity.pdbx_description
1 polymer ?
#
loop_
_entity_poly.entity_id
_entity_poly.type
_entity_poly.pdbx_seq_one_letter_code
_entity_poly.pdbx_strand_id
1 'polypeptide(L)'
;MRSTLLTIISCLIISMSSSFAQISPCSELFISEYIEGWGNNKAIEIYNPTNSSISLSDYRIERYSNGATSAQSNQKVDLSGTLQANSVVVVVIDKQDPDGVDFEAPVWDELAEAADLWVCPVYEENNAMYFNGNDAIVLRKISTNTPVDIFGKIGEDPGATGWAEMTQNHTLIRKPSVTSGDIDALNEYLVVDEWDGILWSNDSLNYTLDNVFLNLGSHTCDCGNTKVEELTQELDLQVFPNPVSSEIVSLRSQLNMLEVVFYNLAGQQIFRNSLNRSQVANIQLNDLVSGLYLIEVRFENGARISQRVVFN
;
A
#
# COMPACT_ATOMS: atom_id res chain seq x y z
N MET A 1 -38.58 -20.82 58.71
CA MET A 1 -37.27 -21.30 58.21
C MET A 1 -37.36 -21.49 56.70
N ARG A 2 -36.88 -20.53 55.91
CA ARG A 2 -36.56 -20.72 54.49
C ARG A 2 -35.28 -19.92 54.23
N SER A 3 -34.21 -20.67 53.96
CA SER A 3 -32.86 -20.20 53.68
C SER A 3 -32.79 -19.78 52.21
N THR A 4 -32.28 -18.58 51.96
CA THR A 4 -31.92 -18.06 50.65
C THR A 4 -30.49 -18.52 50.34
N LEU A 5 -30.32 -19.28 49.24
CA LEU A 5 -29.02 -19.70 48.73
C LEU A 5 -28.69 -18.82 47.52
N LEU A 6 -27.77 -17.86 47.69
CA LEU A 6 -27.22 -17.06 46.58
C LEU A 6 -26.14 -17.90 45.89
N THR A 7 -26.36 -18.27 44.64
CA THR A 7 -25.34 -18.95 43.81
C THR A 7 -24.65 -17.88 42.98
N ILE A 8 -23.39 -17.59 43.28
CA ILE A 8 -22.55 -16.68 42.49
C ILE A 8 -22.03 -17.48 41.29
N ILE A 9 -22.56 -17.19 40.09
CA ILE A 9 -22.00 -17.67 38.83
C ILE A 9 -20.86 -16.72 38.46
N SER A 10 -19.62 -17.17 38.65
CA SER A 10 -18.43 -16.51 38.12
C SER A 10 -18.35 -16.81 36.62
N CYS A 11 -18.64 -15.81 35.79
CA CYS A 11 -18.50 -15.89 34.35
C CYS A 11 -17.01 -15.68 34.01
N LEU A 12 -16.31 -16.76 33.68
CA LEU A 12 -14.93 -16.73 33.22
C LEU A 12 -14.93 -16.20 31.77
N ILE A 13 -14.62 -14.92 31.57
CA ILE A 13 -14.42 -14.34 30.24
C ILE A 13 -13.08 -14.87 29.72
N ILE A 14 -13.13 -15.93 28.91
CA ILE A 14 -12.00 -16.35 28.09
C ILE A 14 -11.92 -15.33 26.95
N SER A 15 -11.08 -14.31 27.09
CA SER A 15 -10.70 -13.47 25.96
C SER A 15 -9.88 -14.34 24.99
N MET A 16 -10.53 -14.86 23.95
CA MET A 16 -9.82 -15.39 22.78
C MET A 16 -9.21 -14.18 22.07
N SER A 17 -7.92 -13.97 22.26
CA SER A 17 -7.15 -13.05 21.42
C SER A 17 -7.08 -13.67 20.02
N SER A 18 -8.00 -13.26 19.15
CA SER A 18 -7.93 -13.52 17.70
C SER A 18 -6.62 -12.92 17.21
N SER A 19 -5.64 -13.78 16.93
CA SER A 19 -4.43 -13.36 16.24
C SER A 19 -4.82 -13.19 14.79
N PHE A 20 -5.00 -11.95 14.33
CA PHE A 20 -5.18 -11.67 12.91
C PHE A 20 -3.96 -12.21 12.18
N ALA A 21 -4.18 -13.11 11.22
CA ALA A 21 -3.11 -13.53 10.32
C ALA A 21 -2.72 -12.30 9.51
N GLN A 22 -1.49 -11.82 9.69
CA GLN A 22 -0.93 -10.75 8.88
C GLN A 22 0.08 -11.40 7.93
N ILE A 23 -0.09 -11.20 6.63
CA ILE A 23 0.93 -11.57 5.66
C ILE A 23 2.14 -10.66 5.89
N SER A 24 3.34 -11.24 5.87
CA SER A 24 4.56 -10.42 5.88
C SER A 24 4.54 -9.56 4.62
N PRO A 25 4.74 -8.23 4.71
CA PRO A 25 4.87 -7.37 3.55
C PRO A 25 5.78 -7.99 2.50
N CYS A 26 5.37 -7.92 1.23
CA CYS A 26 6.18 -8.26 0.07
C CYS A 26 6.62 -9.74 0.00
N SER A 27 5.87 -10.63 0.66
CA SER A 27 6.18 -12.05 0.71
C SER A 27 5.28 -12.92 -0.17
N GLU A 28 4.25 -12.33 -0.78
CA GLU A 28 3.22 -13.06 -1.50
C GLU A 28 2.66 -12.22 -2.66
N LEU A 29 2.11 -12.88 -3.69
CA LEU A 29 1.38 -12.24 -4.78
C LEU A 29 0.20 -11.42 -4.25
N PHE A 30 -0.22 -10.40 -4.99
CA PHE A 30 -1.46 -9.69 -4.73
C PHE A 30 -2.02 -9.06 -6.01
N ILE A 31 -3.27 -8.62 -5.99
CA ILE A 31 -3.92 -7.96 -7.12
C ILE A 31 -3.43 -6.51 -7.15
N SER A 32 -2.76 -6.13 -8.23
CA SER A 32 -2.22 -4.78 -8.44
C SER A 32 -3.16 -3.90 -9.26
N GLU A 33 -3.97 -4.47 -10.14
CA GLU A 33 -5.01 -3.73 -10.87
C GLU A 33 -6.30 -4.54 -11.04
N TYR A 34 -7.42 -3.85 -11.00
CA TYR A 34 -8.75 -4.35 -11.31
C TYR A 34 -9.38 -3.48 -12.39
N ILE A 35 -9.75 -4.09 -13.51
CA ILE A 35 -10.38 -3.39 -14.63
C ILE A 35 -11.76 -3.96 -14.86
N GLU A 36 -12.78 -3.15 -14.61
CA GLU A 36 -14.16 -3.38 -15.03
C GLU A 36 -14.57 -2.23 -15.94
N GLY A 37 -14.30 -2.41 -17.23
CA GLY A 37 -14.60 -1.44 -18.26
C GLY A 37 -15.84 -1.77 -19.07
N TRP A 38 -16.02 -1.05 -20.16
CA TRP A 38 -17.15 -1.26 -21.04
C TRP A 38 -17.10 -2.58 -21.80
N GLY A 39 -18.28 -3.19 -21.96
CA GLY A 39 -18.44 -4.43 -22.70
C GLY A 39 -17.58 -5.53 -22.08
N ASN A 40 -16.70 -6.11 -22.90
CA ASN A 40 -15.83 -7.19 -22.50
C ASN A 40 -14.44 -6.73 -22.02
N ASN A 41 -14.20 -5.43 -21.82
CA ASN A 41 -12.92 -4.96 -21.31
C ASN A 41 -12.78 -5.25 -19.81
N LYS A 42 -12.30 -6.45 -19.48
CA LYS A 42 -12.17 -6.96 -18.11
C LYS A 42 -10.80 -7.58 -17.91
N ALA A 43 -10.09 -7.11 -16.90
CA ALA A 43 -8.77 -7.62 -16.57
C ALA A 43 -8.49 -7.58 -15.07
N ILE A 44 -7.61 -8.48 -14.65
CA ILE A 44 -7.02 -8.53 -13.32
C ILE A 44 -5.51 -8.60 -13.51
N GLU A 45 -4.78 -7.65 -12.94
CA GLU A 45 -3.33 -7.69 -12.87
C GLU A 45 -2.89 -8.24 -11.53
N ILE A 46 -1.96 -9.20 -11.55
CA ILE A 46 -1.38 -9.80 -10.35
C ILE A 46 0.12 -9.47 -10.32
N TYR A 47 0.56 -8.88 -9.20
CA TYR A 47 1.96 -8.51 -8.99
C TYR A 47 2.68 -9.49 -8.08
N ASN A 48 3.95 -9.75 -8.41
CA ASN A 48 4.89 -10.47 -7.55
C ASN A 48 5.87 -9.50 -6.88
N PRO A 49 5.64 -9.08 -5.63
CA PRO A 49 6.54 -8.19 -4.90
C PRO A 49 7.82 -8.88 -4.41
N THR A 50 7.94 -10.20 -4.57
CA THR A 50 9.05 -10.96 -4.01
C THR A 50 10.32 -10.84 -4.86
N ASN A 51 11.46 -11.17 -4.27
CA ASN A 51 12.75 -11.23 -4.96
C ASN A 51 12.99 -12.56 -5.71
N SER A 52 11.95 -13.37 -5.90
CA SER A 52 12.02 -14.67 -6.57
C SER A 52 10.87 -14.87 -7.54
N SER A 53 11.07 -15.67 -8.59
CA SER A 53 9.97 -16.08 -9.46
C SER A 53 9.00 -17.01 -8.72
N ILE A 54 7.71 -16.87 -8.96
CA ILE A 54 6.64 -17.70 -8.38
C ILE A 54 5.92 -18.47 -9.50
N SER A 55 5.66 -19.76 -9.27
CA SER A 55 4.81 -20.54 -10.18
C SER A 55 3.34 -20.19 -9.97
N LEU A 56 2.64 -19.81 -11.04
CA LEU A 56 1.22 -19.49 -10.98
C LEU A 56 0.33 -20.73 -10.95
N SER A 57 0.89 -21.93 -11.15
CA SER A 57 0.16 -23.21 -11.15
C SER A 57 -0.52 -23.56 -9.82
N ASP A 58 -0.13 -22.91 -8.72
CA ASP A 58 -0.76 -23.07 -7.41
C ASP A 58 -1.77 -21.95 -7.11
N TYR A 59 -2.08 -21.09 -8.08
CA TYR A 59 -2.95 -19.93 -7.89
C TYR A 59 -4.17 -20.03 -8.80
N ARG A 60 -5.28 -19.50 -8.31
CA ARG A 60 -6.51 -19.32 -9.09
C ARG A 60 -7.20 -18.01 -8.74
N ILE A 61 -7.96 -17.49 -9.69
CA ILE A 61 -8.92 -16.40 -9.48
C ILE A 61 -10.30 -17.01 -9.26
N GLU A 62 -11.01 -16.56 -8.23
CA GLU A 62 -12.39 -16.96 -7.94
C GLU A 62 -13.30 -15.74 -7.90
N ARG A 63 -14.44 -15.82 -8.60
CA ARG A 63 -15.49 -14.80 -8.58
C ARG A 63 -16.60 -15.18 -7.61
N TYR A 64 -16.91 -14.27 -6.70
CA TYR A 64 -18.01 -14.37 -5.75
C TYR A 64 -19.12 -13.45 -6.21
N SER A 65 -20.11 -14.03 -6.90
CA SER A 65 -21.03 -13.22 -7.68
C SER A 65 -22.13 -12.55 -6.84
N ASN A 66 -22.36 -11.24 -7.04
CA ASN A 66 -23.47 -10.47 -6.45
C ASN A 66 -23.65 -10.73 -4.93
N GLY A 67 -22.59 -10.57 -4.14
CA GLY A 67 -22.63 -10.82 -2.70
C GLY A 67 -22.74 -12.30 -2.29
N ALA A 68 -22.39 -13.25 -3.16
CA ALA A 68 -22.30 -14.65 -2.77
C ALA A 68 -21.25 -14.88 -1.67
N THR A 69 -21.48 -15.88 -0.82
CA THR A 69 -20.53 -16.34 0.21
C THR A 69 -19.61 -17.46 -0.29
N SER A 70 -19.78 -17.91 -1.54
CA SER A 70 -18.96 -18.94 -2.18
C SER A 70 -18.95 -18.79 -3.70
N ALA A 71 -17.79 -19.03 -4.32
CA ALA A 71 -17.67 -19.20 -5.77
C ALA A 71 -18.13 -20.60 -6.23
N GLN A 72 -18.93 -20.66 -7.29
CA GLN A 72 -19.36 -21.88 -7.98
C GLN A 72 -18.20 -22.53 -8.77
N SER A 73 -18.39 -23.75 -9.26
CA SER A 73 -17.33 -24.48 -9.99
C SER A 73 -16.91 -23.79 -11.29
N ASN A 74 -17.84 -23.15 -12.00
CA ASN A 74 -17.57 -22.37 -13.21
C ASN A 74 -17.18 -20.91 -12.92
N GLN A 75 -16.97 -20.53 -11.65
CA GLN A 75 -16.54 -19.18 -11.24
C GLN A 75 -15.07 -19.17 -10.80
N LYS A 76 -14.28 -20.15 -11.25
CA LYS A 76 -12.90 -20.36 -10.83
C LYS A 76 -12.03 -20.59 -12.04
N VAL A 77 -10.95 -19.82 -12.16
CA VAL A 77 -9.97 -20.00 -13.23
C VAL A 77 -8.59 -20.22 -12.61
N ASP A 78 -8.04 -21.41 -12.86
CA ASP A 78 -6.70 -21.75 -12.43
C ASP A 78 -5.68 -21.04 -13.34
N LEU A 79 -4.64 -20.47 -12.73
CA LEU A 79 -3.59 -19.75 -13.44
C LEU A 79 -2.46 -20.69 -13.86
N SER A 80 -1.62 -20.21 -14.77
CA SER A 80 -0.49 -21.00 -15.27
C SER A 80 0.70 -20.11 -15.64
N GLY A 81 1.87 -20.72 -15.79
CA GLY A 81 3.11 -20.01 -16.08
C GLY A 81 3.93 -19.69 -14.84
N THR A 82 4.94 -18.84 -15.02
CA THR A 82 5.88 -18.43 -13.97
C THR A 82 5.99 -16.92 -13.99
N LEU A 83 5.62 -16.29 -12.88
CA LEU A 83 5.70 -14.85 -12.71
C LEU A 83 7.06 -14.48 -12.12
N GLN A 84 7.84 -13.68 -12.86
CA GLN A 84 9.18 -13.27 -12.41
C GLN A 84 9.10 -12.35 -11.19
N ALA A 85 10.22 -12.21 -10.49
CA ALA A 85 10.36 -11.27 -9.37
C ALA A 85 10.04 -9.83 -9.82
N ASN A 86 9.34 -9.06 -9.00
CA ASN A 86 8.98 -7.66 -9.27
C ASN A 86 8.29 -7.44 -10.62
N SER A 87 7.56 -8.44 -11.11
CA SER A 87 6.85 -8.40 -12.39
C SER A 87 5.36 -8.63 -12.17
N VAL A 88 4.57 -8.35 -13.20
CA VAL A 88 3.12 -8.56 -13.20
C VAL A 88 2.72 -9.64 -14.22
N VAL A 89 1.51 -10.17 -14.07
CA VAL A 89 0.80 -10.90 -15.12
C VAL A 89 -0.58 -10.26 -15.29
N VAL A 90 -0.94 -9.94 -16.52
CA VAL A 90 -2.25 -9.38 -16.87
C VAL A 90 -3.16 -10.49 -17.38
N VAL A 91 -4.21 -10.81 -16.61
CA VAL A 91 -5.21 -11.82 -16.94
C VAL A 91 -6.44 -11.12 -17.54
N VAL A 92 -6.78 -11.45 -18.78
CA VAL A 92 -7.85 -10.81 -19.56
C VAL A 92 -8.91 -11.83 -19.96
N ILE A 93 -10.18 -11.41 -19.99
CA ILE A 93 -11.26 -12.22 -20.53
C ILE A 93 -11.04 -12.50 -22.03
N ASP A 94 -11.20 -13.75 -22.45
CA ASP A 94 -10.98 -14.19 -23.82
C ASP A 94 -12.17 -13.86 -24.72
N LYS A 95 -12.16 -12.64 -25.26
CA LYS A 95 -13.08 -12.15 -26.29
C LYS A 95 -12.26 -11.55 -27.43
N GLN A 96 -11.58 -12.41 -28.17
CA GLN A 96 -10.62 -12.00 -29.21
C GLN A 96 -11.18 -12.07 -30.63
N ASP A 97 -12.40 -12.56 -30.84
CA ASP A 97 -13.00 -12.67 -32.17
C ASP A 97 -13.28 -11.28 -32.77
N PRO A 98 -12.55 -10.84 -33.81
CA PRO A 98 -12.74 -9.51 -34.40
C PRO A 98 -14.12 -9.34 -35.05
N ASP A 99 -14.79 -10.45 -35.39
CA ASP A 99 -16.14 -10.46 -35.97
C ASP A 99 -17.23 -10.61 -34.88
N GLY A 100 -16.83 -10.65 -33.60
CA GLY A 100 -17.73 -10.75 -32.46
C GLY A 100 -18.68 -9.55 -32.34
N VAL A 101 -19.92 -9.81 -31.94
CA VAL A 101 -20.98 -8.79 -31.81
C VAL A 101 -21.76 -8.95 -30.51
N ASP A 102 -22.46 -7.91 -30.08
CA ASP A 102 -23.25 -7.88 -28.85
C ASP A 102 -22.41 -8.30 -27.62
N PHE A 103 -22.78 -9.41 -26.96
CA PHE A 103 -22.06 -9.95 -25.80
C PHE A 103 -20.73 -10.62 -26.17
N GLU A 104 -20.47 -10.83 -27.46
CA GLU A 104 -19.24 -11.41 -27.99
C GLU A 104 -18.32 -10.36 -28.63
N ALA A 105 -18.66 -9.07 -28.54
CA ALA A 105 -17.82 -8.00 -29.04
C ALA A 105 -16.38 -8.10 -28.47
N PRO A 106 -15.34 -7.88 -29.28
CA PRO A 106 -13.98 -8.13 -28.84
C PRO A 106 -13.54 -7.15 -27.74
N VAL A 107 -12.57 -7.60 -26.94
CA VAL A 107 -11.74 -6.74 -26.09
C VAL A 107 -11.04 -5.70 -26.98
N TRP A 108 -10.88 -4.48 -26.48
CA TRP A 108 -10.19 -3.42 -27.22
C TRP A 108 -8.71 -3.73 -27.45
N ASP A 109 -8.19 -3.24 -28.56
CA ASP A 109 -6.82 -3.53 -29.01
C ASP A 109 -5.77 -3.16 -27.96
N GLU A 110 -5.96 -2.04 -27.25
CA GLU A 110 -5.04 -1.57 -26.20
C GLU A 110 -4.98 -2.52 -25.00
N LEU A 111 -6.12 -3.08 -24.57
CA LEU A 111 -6.14 -4.08 -23.52
C LEU A 111 -5.60 -5.42 -24.02
N ALA A 112 -5.89 -5.77 -25.28
CA ALA A 112 -5.37 -6.98 -25.89
C ALA A 112 -3.83 -6.97 -26.00
N GLU A 113 -3.22 -5.81 -26.23
CA GLU A 113 -1.76 -5.65 -26.27
C GLU A 113 -1.12 -5.88 -24.89
N ALA A 114 -1.81 -5.54 -23.81
CA ALA A 114 -1.35 -5.75 -22.44
C ALA A 114 -1.55 -7.19 -21.93
N ALA A 115 -2.32 -8.04 -22.62
CA ALA A 115 -2.73 -9.35 -22.13
C ALA A 115 -1.60 -10.38 -22.11
N ASP A 116 -1.34 -10.99 -20.95
CA ASP A 116 -0.43 -12.15 -20.82
C ASP A 116 -1.19 -13.49 -20.85
N LEU A 117 -2.39 -13.51 -20.27
CA LEU A 117 -3.24 -14.70 -20.17
C LEU A 117 -4.66 -14.41 -20.61
N TRP A 118 -5.14 -15.14 -21.60
CA TRP A 118 -6.53 -15.12 -22.06
C TRP A 118 -7.31 -16.28 -21.44
N VAL A 119 -8.41 -15.97 -20.76
CA VAL A 119 -9.21 -16.98 -20.03
C VAL A 119 -10.70 -16.75 -20.15
N CYS A 120 -11.50 -17.77 -19.82
CA CYS A 120 -12.97 -17.68 -19.79
C CYS A 120 -13.60 -17.26 -21.14
N PRO A 121 -13.34 -17.96 -22.25
CA PRO A 121 -13.90 -17.57 -23.55
C PRO A 121 -15.43 -17.75 -23.65
N VAL A 122 -15.96 -18.75 -22.92
CA VAL A 122 -17.37 -19.14 -22.96
C VAL A 122 -17.98 -18.99 -21.58
N TYR A 123 -19.00 -18.14 -21.46
CA TYR A 123 -19.64 -17.78 -20.20
C TYR A 123 -20.19 -19.00 -19.45
N GLU A 124 -20.86 -19.91 -20.17
CA GLU A 124 -21.49 -21.10 -19.59
C GLU A 124 -20.46 -22.10 -19.04
N GLU A 125 -19.23 -22.10 -19.56
CA GLU A 125 -18.15 -22.99 -19.13
C GLU A 125 -17.37 -22.41 -17.95
N ASN A 126 -17.00 -21.13 -18.04
CA ASN A 126 -16.30 -20.42 -16.99
C ASN A 126 -16.63 -18.93 -17.05
N ASN A 127 -17.20 -18.40 -15.99
CA ASN A 127 -17.56 -16.99 -15.87
C ASN A 127 -16.79 -16.24 -14.76
N ALA A 128 -15.59 -16.70 -14.40
CA ALA A 128 -14.76 -16.03 -13.40
C ALA A 128 -14.38 -14.60 -13.80
N MET A 129 -14.03 -14.36 -15.08
CA MET A 129 -13.65 -13.03 -15.59
C MET A 129 -14.83 -12.18 -16.08
N TYR A 130 -16.08 -12.66 -15.94
CA TYR A 130 -17.29 -11.91 -16.34
C TYR A 130 -17.85 -11.08 -15.18
N PHE A 131 -16.97 -10.53 -14.35
CA PHE A 131 -17.36 -9.74 -13.21
C PHE A 131 -17.88 -8.36 -13.60
N ASN A 132 -18.74 -7.77 -12.78
CA ASN A 132 -19.37 -6.49 -13.06
C ASN A 132 -19.59 -5.64 -11.79
N GLY A 133 -18.49 -5.15 -11.22
CA GLY A 133 -18.44 -4.12 -10.17
C GLY A 133 -19.01 -4.47 -8.80
N ASN A 134 -19.93 -5.42 -8.70
CA ASN A 134 -20.54 -5.86 -7.44
C ASN A 134 -20.19 -7.32 -7.08
N ASP A 135 -19.15 -7.86 -7.73
CA ASP A 135 -18.61 -9.17 -7.44
C ASP A 135 -17.28 -9.04 -6.68
N ALA A 136 -17.10 -9.85 -5.63
CA ALA A 136 -15.80 -9.97 -5.00
C ALA A 136 -14.91 -10.92 -5.80
N ILE A 137 -13.63 -10.59 -5.92
CA ILE A 137 -12.61 -11.37 -6.62
C ILE A 137 -11.59 -11.85 -5.59
N VAL A 138 -11.27 -13.14 -5.63
CA VAL A 138 -10.30 -13.73 -4.70
C VAL A 138 -9.17 -14.36 -5.49
N LEU A 139 -7.95 -13.93 -5.21
CA LEU A 139 -6.74 -14.68 -5.56
C LEU A 139 -6.51 -15.73 -4.47
N ARG A 140 -6.47 -17.01 -4.84
CA ARG A 140 -6.40 -18.13 -3.89
C ARG A 140 -5.26 -19.07 -4.22
N LYS A 141 -4.57 -19.57 -3.18
CA LYS A 141 -3.69 -20.74 -3.30
C LYS A 141 -4.48 -22.05 -3.32
N ILE A 142 -4.25 -22.87 -4.34
CA ILE A 142 -4.95 -24.13 -4.59
C ILE A 142 -4.56 -25.16 -3.54
N SER A 143 -3.26 -25.32 -3.27
CA SER A 143 -2.69 -26.34 -2.38
C SER A 143 -3.17 -26.22 -0.93
N THR A 144 -3.30 -24.99 -0.43
CA THR A 144 -3.70 -24.68 0.95
C THR A 144 -5.16 -24.26 1.08
N ASN A 145 -5.82 -23.98 -0.05
CA ASN A 145 -7.17 -23.40 -0.09
C ASN A 145 -7.29 -22.04 0.64
N THR A 146 -6.19 -21.29 0.78
CA THR A 146 -6.16 -20.01 1.51
C THR A 146 -6.24 -18.83 0.55
N PRO A 147 -7.01 -17.76 0.88
CA PRO A 147 -6.96 -16.52 0.12
C PRO A 147 -5.55 -15.91 0.23
N VAL A 148 -5.17 -15.22 -0.82
CA VAL A 148 -3.91 -14.48 -0.97
C VAL A 148 -4.22 -12.99 -1.08
N ASP A 149 -5.27 -12.66 -1.82
CA ASP A 149 -5.84 -11.32 -1.88
C ASP A 149 -7.35 -11.42 -2.11
N ILE A 150 -8.11 -10.49 -1.53
CA ILE A 150 -9.56 -10.36 -1.65
C ILE A 150 -9.84 -8.94 -2.09
N PHE A 151 -10.34 -8.79 -3.30
CA PHE A 151 -10.90 -7.55 -3.81
C PHE A 151 -12.41 -7.58 -3.65
N GLY A 152 -12.99 -6.60 -2.95
CA GLY A 152 -14.41 -6.62 -2.62
C GLY A 152 -14.70 -7.32 -1.29
N LYS A 153 -15.99 -7.46 -0.97
CA LYS A 153 -16.43 -8.07 0.29
C LYS A 153 -17.31 -9.29 0.04
N ILE A 154 -16.81 -10.45 0.43
CA ILE A 154 -17.53 -11.72 0.31
C ILE A 154 -18.81 -11.66 1.15
N GLY A 155 -19.94 -12.05 0.57
CA GLY A 155 -21.23 -12.01 1.26
C GLY A 155 -21.95 -10.65 1.22
N GLU A 156 -21.38 -9.63 0.56
CA GLU A 156 -21.99 -8.30 0.44
C GLU A 156 -22.15 -7.91 -1.03
N ASP A 157 -23.36 -7.48 -1.41
CA ASP A 157 -23.63 -6.88 -2.72
C ASP A 157 -23.67 -5.36 -2.56
N PRO A 158 -22.68 -4.61 -3.09
CA PRO A 158 -22.65 -3.15 -3.01
C PRO A 158 -23.69 -2.47 -3.92
N GLY A 159 -24.44 -3.24 -4.71
CA GLY A 159 -25.41 -2.73 -5.67
C GLY A 159 -24.76 -2.25 -6.97
N ALA A 160 -25.57 -1.59 -7.80
CA ALA A 160 -25.21 -1.32 -9.19
C ALA A 160 -23.96 -0.45 -9.37
N THR A 161 -23.64 0.44 -8.44
CA THR A 161 -22.48 1.34 -8.53
C THR A 161 -21.19 0.73 -7.99
N GLY A 162 -21.26 -0.45 -7.37
CA GLY A 162 -20.09 -1.06 -6.76
C GLY A 162 -19.67 -0.42 -5.43
N TRP A 163 -18.59 -0.92 -4.83
CA TRP A 163 -18.07 -0.41 -3.56
C TRP A 163 -17.55 1.02 -3.74
N ALA A 164 -17.97 1.92 -2.85
CA ALA A 164 -17.63 3.35 -2.87
C ALA A 164 -17.93 4.05 -4.21
N GLU A 165 -18.84 3.52 -5.03
CA GLU A 165 -19.10 3.99 -6.41
C GLU A 165 -17.88 3.89 -7.35
N MET A 166 -16.91 3.03 -7.03
CA MET A 166 -15.60 2.96 -7.70
C MET A 166 -15.30 1.63 -8.40
N THR A 167 -16.13 0.60 -8.25
CA THR A 167 -15.82 -0.73 -8.82
C THR A 167 -16.61 -1.04 -10.09
N GLN A 168 -17.62 -0.23 -10.45
CA GLN A 168 -18.30 -0.32 -11.75
C GLN A 168 -17.75 0.72 -12.73
N ASN A 169 -17.41 0.33 -13.97
CA ASN A 169 -16.87 1.21 -15.01
C ASN A 169 -15.60 1.96 -14.57
N HIS A 170 -14.67 1.24 -13.95
CA HIS A 170 -13.43 1.80 -13.43
C HIS A 170 -12.22 0.92 -13.72
N THR A 171 -11.10 1.58 -13.91
CA THR A 171 -9.76 1.00 -13.69
C THR A 171 -9.32 1.39 -12.29
N LEU A 172 -9.02 0.40 -11.47
CA LEU A 172 -8.49 0.60 -10.13
C LEU A 172 -7.05 0.12 -10.06
N ILE A 173 -6.17 1.02 -9.65
CA ILE A 173 -4.74 0.78 -9.46
C ILE A 173 -4.45 0.68 -7.97
N ARG A 174 -3.83 -0.42 -7.55
CA ARG A 174 -3.43 -0.61 -6.15
C ARG A 174 -2.39 0.45 -5.80
N LYS A 175 -2.51 1.07 -4.62
CA LYS A 175 -1.55 2.09 -4.18
C LYS A 175 -0.19 1.45 -3.87
N PRO A 176 0.94 2.14 -4.14
CA PRO A 176 2.26 1.62 -3.82
C PRO A 176 2.49 1.27 -2.35
N SER A 177 1.80 1.97 -1.43
CA SER A 177 1.86 1.71 0.01
C SER A 177 1.23 0.38 0.43
N VAL A 178 0.43 -0.25 -0.44
CA VAL A 178 -0.15 -1.58 -0.21
C VAL A 178 0.90 -2.62 -0.61
N THR A 179 1.46 -3.29 0.40
CA THR A 179 2.58 -4.22 0.24
C THR A 179 2.20 -5.69 0.37
N SER A 180 0.90 -5.98 0.53
CA SER A 180 0.36 -7.34 0.67
C SER A 180 -1.13 -7.33 0.37
N GLY A 181 -1.67 -8.46 -0.11
CA GLY A 181 -3.11 -8.64 -0.31
C GLY A 181 -3.90 -8.74 1.00
N ASP A 182 -5.21 -8.52 0.90
CA ASP A 182 -6.15 -8.72 1.98
C ASP A 182 -6.58 -10.20 2.05
N ILE A 183 -6.51 -10.80 3.24
CA ILE A 183 -6.88 -12.19 3.47
C ILE A 183 -8.01 -12.37 4.47
N ASP A 184 -8.48 -11.29 5.08
CA ASP A 184 -9.53 -11.34 6.10
C ASP A 184 -10.90 -11.06 5.46
N ALA A 185 -11.59 -12.10 5.03
CA ALA A 185 -12.93 -11.98 4.45
C ALA A 185 -13.99 -11.33 5.37
N LEU A 186 -13.69 -11.09 6.64
CA LEU A 186 -14.63 -10.53 7.62
C LEU A 186 -14.37 -9.05 7.94
N ASN A 187 -13.26 -8.48 7.47
CA ASN A 187 -12.95 -7.08 7.70
C ASN A 187 -13.86 -6.16 6.85
N GLU A 188 -13.75 -4.85 7.08
CA GLU A 188 -14.41 -3.86 6.24
C GLU A 188 -13.58 -3.64 4.97
N TYR A 189 -14.23 -3.68 3.82
CA TYR A 189 -13.57 -3.40 2.54
C TYR A 189 -13.71 -1.91 2.20
N LEU A 190 -12.61 -1.17 2.33
CA LEU A 190 -12.53 0.26 2.04
C LEU A 190 -11.70 0.50 0.78
N VAL A 191 -12.35 0.44 -0.40
CA VAL A 191 -11.70 0.61 -1.72
C VAL A 191 -10.75 1.82 -1.74
N VAL A 192 -11.22 2.96 -1.24
CA VAL A 192 -10.49 4.24 -1.27
C VAL A 192 -9.19 4.23 -0.48
N ASP A 193 -9.00 3.30 0.46
CA ASP A 193 -7.80 3.24 1.28
C ASP A 193 -6.66 2.58 0.49
N GLU A 194 -6.98 1.59 -0.36
CA GLU A 194 -6.01 0.73 -1.02
C GLU A 194 -5.87 0.98 -2.52
N TRP A 195 -6.83 1.68 -3.15
CA TRP A 195 -6.93 1.83 -4.59
C TRP A 195 -7.08 3.29 -5.03
N ASP A 196 -6.44 3.64 -6.14
CA ASP A 196 -6.70 4.84 -6.91
C ASP A 196 -7.56 4.48 -8.13
N GLY A 197 -8.61 5.25 -8.41
CA GLY A 197 -9.58 4.92 -9.45
C GLY A 197 -9.62 5.89 -10.62
N ILE A 198 -9.74 5.35 -11.83
CA ILE A 198 -9.97 6.05 -13.08
C ILE A 198 -11.35 5.65 -13.59
N LEU A 199 -12.29 6.60 -13.59
CA LEU A 199 -13.63 6.40 -14.14
C LEU A 199 -13.57 6.30 -15.67
N TRP A 200 -14.25 5.30 -16.21
CA TRP A 200 -14.44 5.15 -17.65
C TRP A 200 -15.49 6.15 -18.13
N SER A 201 -15.09 7.11 -18.95
CA SER A 201 -16.02 8.08 -19.52
C SER A 201 -16.61 7.58 -20.83
N ASN A 202 -17.89 7.93 -21.08
CA ASN A 202 -18.47 7.81 -22.41
C ASN A 202 -18.25 8.97 -23.35
N ASP A 203 -17.55 9.99 -22.87
CA ASP A 203 -17.28 11.17 -23.66
C ASP A 203 -16.02 10.94 -24.50
N SER A 204 -16.23 10.56 -25.77
CA SER A 204 -15.17 10.45 -26.79
C SER A 204 -14.35 11.75 -27.01
N LEU A 205 -14.79 12.89 -26.46
CA LEU A 205 -14.07 14.16 -26.55
C LEU A 205 -13.12 14.40 -25.37
N ASN A 206 -13.15 13.54 -24.35
CA ASN A 206 -12.28 13.60 -23.19
C ASN A 206 -11.40 12.35 -23.23
N TYR A 207 -10.10 12.53 -23.47
CA TYR A 207 -8.99 11.55 -23.63
C TYR A 207 -8.83 10.55 -22.45
N THR A 208 -9.91 9.98 -21.95
CA THR A 208 -10.00 9.08 -20.81
C THR A 208 -9.80 7.63 -21.23
N LEU A 209 -10.10 7.29 -22.49
CA LEU A 209 -9.82 5.98 -23.07
C LEU A 209 -8.32 5.67 -23.10
N ASP A 210 -7.48 6.67 -23.37
CA ASP A 210 -6.02 6.46 -23.41
C ASP A 210 -5.43 6.18 -22.03
N ASN A 211 -6.13 6.50 -20.92
CA ASN A 211 -5.59 6.40 -19.56
C ASN A 211 -5.99 5.12 -18.80
N VAL A 212 -7.07 4.45 -19.21
CA VAL A 212 -7.63 3.31 -18.44
C VAL A 212 -6.79 2.04 -18.48
N PHE A 213 -5.78 1.97 -19.36
CA PHE A 213 -4.85 0.84 -19.47
C PHE A 213 -3.37 1.19 -19.24
N LEU A 214 -3.03 2.47 -18.97
CA LEU A 214 -1.63 2.92 -18.98
C LEU A 214 -0.74 2.28 -17.92
N ASN A 215 -1.33 1.82 -16.82
CA ASN A 215 -0.57 1.26 -15.70
C ASN A 215 -0.34 -0.26 -15.86
N LEU A 216 -1.17 -0.93 -16.69
CA LEU A 216 -1.04 -2.36 -16.95
C LEU A 216 0.37 -2.72 -17.45
N GLY A 217 0.80 -3.91 -17.06
CA GLY A 217 2.12 -4.44 -17.40
C GLY A 217 3.21 -3.98 -16.43
N SER A 218 2.89 -3.18 -15.41
CA SER A 218 3.84 -2.80 -14.37
C SER A 218 3.15 -2.36 -13.07
N HIS A 219 3.79 -2.62 -11.93
CA HIS A 219 3.30 -2.13 -10.65
C HIS A 219 4.44 -1.59 -9.78
N THR A 220 4.23 -0.44 -9.17
CA THR A 220 5.17 0.15 -8.19
C THR A 220 4.69 -0.18 -6.79
N CYS A 221 5.55 -0.80 -5.99
CA CYS A 221 5.23 -1.17 -4.61
C CYS A 221 6.35 -0.72 -3.65
N ASP A 222 5.98 -0.27 -2.45
CA ASP A 222 6.87 0.20 -1.38
C ASP A 222 7.61 -0.93 -0.66
N CYS A 223 7.95 -2.00 -1.37
CA CYS A 223 8.59 -3.21 -0.88
C CYS A 223 10.07 -3.09 -0.51
N GLY A 224 10.53 -1.87 -0.22
CA GLY A 224 11.87 -1.63 0.34
C GLY A 224 13.04 -1.72 -0.64
N ASN A 225 12.79 -1.90 -1.94
CA ASN A 225 13.89 -2.06 -2.91
C ASN A 225 14.51 -0.73 -3.39
N THR A 226 13.95 0.41 -3.00
CA THR A 226 14.48 1.77 -3.27
C THR A 226 14.24 2.77 -2.13
N LYS A 227 13.91 2.29 -0.92
CA LYS A 227 14.01 3.15 0.27
C LYS A 227 15.49 3.19 0.65
N VAL A 228 16.13 4.35 0.47
CA VAL A 228 17.12 4.75 1.47
C VAL A 228 16.32 4.74 2.76
N GLU A 229 16.59 3.79 3.65
CA GLU A 229 16.23 3.98 5.05
C GLU A 229 17.00 5.23 5.48
N GLU A 230 16.44 6.41 5.24
CA GLU A 230 16.52 7.44 6.25
C GLU A 230 15.80 6.81 7.43
N LEU A 231 16.58 6.10 8.26
CA LEU A 231 16.40 6.16 9.68
C LEU A 231 16.31 7.66 9.99
N THR A 232 15.11 8.22 9.93
CA THR A 232 14.71 9.35 10.76
C THR A 232 14.73 8.82 12.19
N GLN A 233 15.95 8.50 12.65
CA GLN A 233 16.25 8.44 14.05
C GLN A 233 15.97 9.87 14.50
N GLU A 234 14.87 10.07 15.21
CA GLU A 234 14.54 11.36 15.81
C GLU A 234 15.66 11.71 16.78
N LEU A 235 16.66 12.38 16.23
CA LEU A 235 17.76 12.93 16.98
C LEU A 235 17.19 14.14 17.72
N ASP A 236 17.00 14.00 19.02
CA ASP A 236 16.67 15.15 19.86
C ASP A 236 17.96 15.93 20.17
N LEU A 237 17.96 17.22 19.83
CA LEU A 237 18.97 18.19 20.27
C LEU A 237 18.25 19.23 21.13
N GLN A 238 18.69 19.34 22.37
CA GLN A 238 18.21 20.33 23.31
C GLN A 238 19.28 21.41 23.47
N VAL A 239 18.89 22.66 23.21
CA VAL A 239 19.74 23.83 23.41
C VAL A 239 19.18 24.69 24.53
N PHE A 240 19.98 24.94 25.56
CA PHE A 240 19.56 25.73 26.72
C PHE A 240 20.68 26.62 27.28
N PRO A 241 20.36 27.80 27.84
CA PRO A 241 19.03 28.41 27.80
C PRO A 241 18.71 28.93 26.38
N ASN A 242 17.43 28.99 26.02
CA ASN A 242 16.97 29.65 24.81
C ASN A 242 15.69 30.43 25.17
N PRO A 243 15.71 31.78 25.25
CA PRO A 243 16.81 32.68 24.88
C PRO A 243 18.06 32.60 25.77
N VAL A 244 19.23 32.89 25.18
CA VAL A 244 20.55 32.93 25.82
C VAL A 244 20.80 34.35 26.34
N SER A 245 21.07 34.49 27.64
CA SER A 245 21.40 35.76 28.31
C SER A 245 22.82 35.82 28.87
N SER A 246 23.60 34.76 28.67
CA SER A 246 25.00 34.65 29.06
C SER A 246 25.85 34.30 27.85
N GLU A 247 27.18 34.25 28.00
CA GLU A 247 28.07 33.80 26.93
C GLU A 247 28.14 32.26 26.81
N ILE A 248 27.30 31.51 27.54
CA ILE A 248 27.35 30.04 27.57
C ILE A 248 26.05 29.45 27.04
N VAL A 249 26.19 28.59 26.04
CA VAL A 249 25.12 27.73 25.52
C VAL A 249 25.42 26.28 25.85
N SER A 250 24.47 25.60 26.47
CA SER A 250 24.56 24.17 26.76
C SER A 250 23.77 23.37 25.72
N LEU A 251 24.38 22.31 25.23
CA LEU A 251 23.83 21.37 24.27
C LEU A 251 23.67 20.01 24.95
N ARG A 252 22.53 19.36 24.74
CA ARG A 252 22.29 17.97 25.14
C ARG A 252 21.69 17.20 23.97
N SER A 253 22.18 15.99 23.73
CA SER A 253 21.62 15.08 22.74
C SER A 253 21.69 13.62 23.21
N GLN A 254 20.98 12.74 22.51
CA GLN A 254 21.03 11.29 22.71
C GLN A 254 22.26 10.65 22.05
N LEU A 255 22.87 11.30 21.05
CA LEU A 255 24.08 10.82 20.38
C LEU A 255 25.31 11.67 20.71
N ASN A 256 26.49 11.09 20.54
CA ASN A 256 27.74 11.80 20.73
C ASN A 256 27.90 12.89 19.65
N MET A 257 28.04 14.13 20.10
CA MET A 257 28.30 15.27 19.23
C MET A 257 29.79 15.33 18.88
N LEU A 258 30.10 15.53 17.59
CA LEU A 258 31.45 15.66 17.04
C LEU A 258 31.86 17.10 16.78
N GLU A 259 30.91 17.95 16.38
CA GLU A 259 31.18 19.31 15.98
C GLU A 259 29.93 20.16 16.19
N VAL A 260 30.15 21.42 16.57
CA VAL A 260 29.13 22.46 16.59
C VAL A 260 29.58 23.65 15.75
N VAL A 261 28.64 24.22 14.99
CA VAL A 261 28.85 25.40 14.16
C VAL A 261 27.71 26.38 14.41
N PHE A 262 28.02 27.66 14.60
CA PHE A 262 27.04 28.73 14.70
C PHE A 262 27.05 29.56 13.43
N TYR A 263 25.85 29.85 12.92
CA TYR A 263 25.63 30.72 11.78
C TYR A 263 24.75 31.91 12.18
N ASN A 264 24.99 33.06 11.54
CA ASN A 264 24.00 34.13 11.52
C ASN A 264 22.90 33.83 10.48
N LEU A 265 21.86 34.65 10.42
CA LEU A 265 20.76 34.47 9.45
C LEU A 265 21.15 34.67 7.98
N ALA A 266 22.31 35.24 7.71
CA ALA A 266 22.87 35.33 6.35
C ALA A 266 23.64 34.06 5.95
N GLY A 267 23.71 33.04 6.83
CA GLY A 267 24.46 31.80 6.60
C GLY A 267 25.96 31.91 6.82
N GLN A 268 26.46 33.04 7.34
CA GLN A 268 27.87 33.21 7.65
C GLN A 268 28.20 32.45 8.94
N GLN A 269 29.24 31.62 8.89
CA GLN A 269 29.79 30.93 10.07
C GLN A 269 30.42 31.95 11.02
N ILE A 270 29.90 32.00 12.25
CA ILE A 270 30.39 32.88 13.33
C ILE A 270 31.36 32.12 14.24
N PHE A 271 31.07 30.85 14.50
CA PHE A 271 31.84 30.03 15.42
C PHE A 271 31.82 28.57 14.97
N ARG A 272 32.91 27.84 15.22
CA ARG A 272 33.03 26.40 14.99
C ARG A 272 33.90 25.78 16.07
N ASN A 273 33.47 24.67 16.63
CA ASN A 273 34.24 23.92 17.61
C ASN A 273 34.07 22.41 17.45
N SER A 274 35.17 21.67 17.53
CA SER A 274 35.16 20.21 17.62
C SER A 274 34.81 19.78 19.05
N LEU A 275 33.95 18.77 19.16
CA LEU A 275 33.50 18.22 20.43
C LEU A 275 34.12 16.84 20.67
N ASN A 276 34.42 16.52 21.93
CA ASN A 276 35.07 15.28 22.33
C ASN A 276 34.10 14.09 22.39
N ARG A 277 33.24 13.91 21.36
CA ARG A 277 32.25 12.81 21.32
C ARG A 277 31.42 12.73 22.60
N SER A 278 30.79 13.83 22.98
CA SER A 278 29.99 13.91 24.20
C SER A 278 28.52 14.15 23.86
N GLN A 279 27.63 13.55 24.64
CA GLN A 279 26.18 13.81 24.62
C GLN A 279 25.82 15.16 25.25
N VAL A 280 26.74 15.79 25.99
CA VAL A 280 26.55 17.12 26.59
C VAL A 280 27.77 18.00 26.29
N ALA A 281 27.54 19.23 25.86
CA ALA A 281 28.60 20.21 25.58
C ALA A 281 28.22 21.61 26.07
N ASN A 282 29.16 22.31 26.68
CA ASN A 282 29.01 23.72 27.03
C ASN A 282 29.87 24.55 26.08
N ILE A 283 29.24 25.46 25.36
CA ILE A 283 29.85 26.29 24.34
C ILE A 283 29.95 27.72 24.86
N GLN A 284 31.18 28.17 25.07
CA GLN A 284 31.49 29.56 25.37
C GLN A 284 31.54 30.36 24.06
N LEU A 285 30.75 31.42 23.98
CA LEU A 285 30.60 32.29 22.82
C LEU A 285 30.86 33.73 23.26
N ASN A 286 32.05 34.21 22.96
CA ASN A 286 32.44 35.56 23.32
C ASN A 286 31.97 36.54 22.23
N ASP A 287 31.56 37.75 22.64
CA ASP A 287 31.30 38.88 21.75
C ASP A 287 30.18 38.69 20.70
N LEU A 288 29.20 37.82 20.97
CA LEU A 288 28.00 37.71 20.12
C LEU A 288 27.05 38.89 20.34
N VAL A 289 26.63 39.53 19.25
CA VAL A 289 25.59 40.56 19.28
C VAL A 289 24.21 39.90 19.49
N SER A 290 23.32 40.54 20.24
CA SER A 290 21.93 40.10 20.40
C SER A 290 21.26 39.87 19.04
N GLY A 291 20.58 38.74 18.89
CA GLY A 291 20.00 38.34 17.62
C GLY A 291 19.64 36.87 17.52
N LEU A 292 19.10 36.46 16.37
CA LEU A 292 18.76 35.07 16.07
C LEU A 292 19.92 34.40 15.34
N TYR A 293 20.29 33.21 15.80
CA TYR A 293 21.35 32.38 15.26
C TYR A 293 20.84 30.96 14.97
N LEU A 294 21.56 30.27 14.09
CA LEU A 294 21.36 28.85 13.83
C LEU A 294 22.57 28.08 14.36
N ILE A 295 22.33 27.07 15.18
CA ILE A 295 23.34 26.11 15.62
C ILE A 295 23.19 24.86 14.78
N GLU A 296 24.24 24.43 14.09
CA GLU A 296 24.35 23.12 13.46
C GLU A 296 25.26 22.22 14.30
N VAL A 297 24.80 21.01 14.59
CA VAL A 297 25.57 19.98 15.31
C VAL A 297 25.72 18.76 14.40
N ARG A 298 26.96 18.26 14.27
CA ARG A 298 27.26 16.98 13.62
C ARG A 298 27.47 15.89 14.65
N PHE A 299 26.82 14.74 14.46
CA PHE A 299 26.89 13.59 15.35
C PHE A 299 27.85 12.51 14.84
N GLU A 300 28.18 11.54 15.69
CA GLU A 300 29.11 10.44 15.37
C GLU A 300 28.66 9.54 14.22
N ASN A 301 27.35 9.40 14.03
CA ASN A 301 26.74 8.65 12.92
C ASN A 301 26.72 9.44 11.59
N GLY A 302 27.26 10.65 11.56
CA GLY A 302 27.27 11.52 10.39
C GLY A 302 26.03 12.41 10.24
N ALA A 303 24.99 12.21 11.06
CA ALA A 303 23.79 13.04 11.03
C ALA A 303 24.10 14.49 11.43
N ARG A 304 23.25 15.41 10.97
CA ARG A 304 23.32 16.84 11.31
C ARG A 304 21.96 17.35 11.74
N ILE A 305 21.95 18.17 12.79
CA ILE A 305 20.75 18.90 13.21
C ILE A 305 21.05 20.38 13.27
N SER A 306 20.09 21.17 12.81
CA SER A 306 20.09 22.62 12.97
C SER A 306 18.99 23.06 13.94
N GLN A 307 19.31 23.90 14.93
CA GLN A 307 18.34 24.47 15.86
C GLN A 307 18.52 25.98 15.97
N ARG A 308 17.39 26.68 16.08
CA ARG A 308 17.35 28.15 16.25
C ARG A 308 17.61 28.53 17.71
N VAL A 309 18.45 29.54 17.90
CA VAL A 309 18.77 30.07 19.23
C VAL A 309 18.73 31.59 19.22
N VAL A 310 18.06 32.17 20.21
CA VAL A 310 17.94 33.61 20.38
C VAL A 310 18.96 34.07 21.43
N PHE A 311 19.78 35.06 21.11
CA PHE A 311 20.67 35.75 22.05
C PHE A 311 20.09 37.10 22.40
N ASN A 312 19.97 37.37 23.70
CA ASN A 312 19.49 38.64 24.24
C ASN A 312 20.63 39.55 24.66
#